data_AF-A0A382CVA6-F1
#
_entry.id   AF-A0A382CVA6-F1
#
_cell.length_a   1.000
_cell.length_b   1.000
_cell.length_c   1.000
_cell.angle_alpha   90.00
_cell.angle_beta   90.00
_cell.angle_gamma   90.00
#
_symmetry.space_group_name_H-M   'P 1'
#
loop_
_entity.id
_entity.type
_entity.pdbx_description
1 polymer ?
#
loop_
_entity_poly.entity_id
_entity_poly.type
_entity_poly.pdbx_seq_one_letter_code
_entity_poly.pdbx_strand_id
1 'polypeptide(L)'
;MPNLNEITKESIQTIIIDSNDFDVKKNNIEKIHQILKEDGSLFVIVENQYKNGILKPTTLELAHMITSHKFFLRNSIVWFLPEDKFSQNDLFVNRYKMIFHFTKNISSYFFNKDPIREKHIWEKVEWGQRKKNYNPRGKDPGDVWLMTEDDGNAKITKHIPLSKEDVILRFILLTTQKQDRIILLLNDKKCEGICEKNARTVVA
;
A
#
# COMPACT_ATOMS: atom_id res chain seq x y z
N MET A 1 -10.50 14.10 9.84
CA MET A 1 -10.48 13.79 8.39
C MET A 1 -10.81 15.06 7.64
N PRO A 2 -10.09 15.35 6.54
CA PRO A 2 -10.27 16.58 5.79
C PRO A 2 -11.63 16.63 5.10
N ASN A 3 -12.20 17.83 5.00
CA ASN A 3 -13.29 18.08 4.07
C ASN A 3 -12.72 18.12 2.65
N LEU A 4 -12.87 17.01 1.90
CA LEU A 4 -12.33 16.89 0.55
C LEU A 4 -12.79 18.03 -0.37
N ASN A 5 -14.00 18.61 -0.14
CA ASN A 5 -14.56 19.70 -0.93
C ASN A 5 -13.75 20.99 -0.90
N GLU A 6 -13.06 21.25 0.22
CA GLU A 6 -12.25 22.46 0.44
C GLU A 6 -10.82 22.31 -0.11
N ILE A 7 -10.43 21.10 -0.52
CA ILE A 7 -9.09 20.86 -1.07
C ILE A 7 -9.01 21.34 -2.51
N THR A 8 -7.96 22.13 -2.79
CA THR A 8 -7.62 22.61 -4.13
C THR A 8 -7.44 21.44 -5.09
N LYS A 9 -7.94 21.60 -6.33
CA LYS A 9 -7.74 20.62 -7.39
C LYS A 9 -6.25 20.40 -7.67
N GLU A 10 -5.90 19.18 -8.07
CA GLU A 10 -4.55 18.80 -8.50
C GLU A 10 -3.43 19.24 -7.54
N SER A 11 -3.67 19.10 -6.24
CA SER A 11 -2.77 19.61 -5.20
C SER A 11 -2.20 18.54 -4.27
N ILE A 12 -2.72 17.31 -4.36
CA ILE A 12 -2.34 16.19 -3.50
C ILE A 12 -1.57 15.16 -4.31
N GLN A 13 -0.41 14.73 -3.82
CA GLN A 13 0.42 13.71 -4.48
C GLN A 13 -0.13 12.31 -4.25
N THR A 14 -0.38 11.97 -2.98
CA THR A 14 -0.83 10.63 -2.60
C THR A 14 -1.98 10.71 -1.60
N ILE A 15 -3.02 9.92 -1.87
CA ILE A 15 -4.14 9.72 -0.94
C ILE A 15 -4.10 8.27 -0.48
N ILE A 16 -4.23 8.03 0.82
CA ILE A 16 -4.24 6.69 1.40
C ILE A 16 -5.54 6.47 2.15
N ILE A 17 -6.25 5.41 1.80
CA ILE A 17 -7.53 5.01 2.39
C ILE A 17 -7.36 3.70 3.14
N ASP A 18 -7.88 3.63 4.35
CA ASP A 18 -8.24 2.36 4.98
C ASP A 18 -9.77 2.21 4.90
N SER A 19 -10.27 1.18 4.20
CA SER A 19 -11.71 1.00 3.96
C SER A 19 -12.51 0.77 5.24
N ASN A 20 -11.85 0.42 6.34
CA ASN A 20 -12.51 0.29 7.64
C ASN A 20 -12.74 1.64 8.32
N ASP A 21 -11.94 2.65 7.98
CA ASP A 21 -11.99 3.98 8.58
C ASP A 21 -12.72 5.00 7.71
N PHE A 22 -12.71 4.80 6.38
CA PHE A 22 -13.31 5.71 5.41
C PHE A 22 -14.22 4.98 4.43
N ASP A 23 -15.42 5.52 4.26
CA ASP A 23 -16.44 4.97 3.38
C ASP A 23 -16.17 5.33 1.91
N VAL A 24 -15.82 4.29 1.14
CA VAL A 24 -15.39 4.42 -0.25
C VAL A 24 -16.61 4.41 -1.18
N LYS A 25 -17.17 5.59 -1.43
CA LYS A 25 -18.35 5.82 -2.29
C LYS A 25 -18.00 6.63 -3.54
N LYS A 26 -18.86 6.53 -4.57
CA LYS A 26 -18.68 7.20 -5.87
C LYS A 26 -18.33 8.69 -5.75
N ASN A 27 -19.14 9.47 -5.03
CA ASN A 27 -18.91 10.91 -4.85
C ASN A 27 -17.54 11.23 -4.21
N ASN A 28 -17.09 10.41 -3.26
CA ASN A 28 -15.80 10.59 -2.62
C ASN A 28 -14.66 10.28 -3.61
N ILE A 29 -14.78 9.22 -4.41
CA ILE A 29 -13.79 8.86 -5.43
C ILE A 29 -13.68 9.91 -6.54
N GLU A 30 -14.80 10.45 -7.01
CA GLU A 30 -14.80 11.55 -7.98
C GLU A 30 -14.05 12.76 -7.43
N LYS A 31 -14.27 13.10 -6.16
CA LYS A 31 -13.56 14.22 -5.54
C LYS A 31 -12.08 13.93 -5.34
N ILE A 32 -11.72 12.72 -4.90
CA ILE A 32 -10.33 12.25 -4.78
C ILE A 32 -9.61 12.38 -6.12
N HIS A 33 -10.24 11.95 -7.23
CA HIS A 33 -9.67 12.10 -8.56
C HIS A 33 -9.38 13.56 -8.92
N GLN A 34 -10.27 14.50 -8.55
CA GLN A 34 -10.09 15.93 -8.87
C GLN A 34 -8.96 16.60 -8.07
N ILE A 35 -8.72 16.17 -6.83
CA ILE A 35 -7.72 16.80 -5.95
C ILE A 35 -6.33 16.17 -6.10
N LEU A 36 -6.24 14.94 -6.63
CA LEU A 36 -4.97 14.33 -7.00
C LEU A 36 -4.32 15.07 -8.16
N LYS A 37 -3.01 15.32 -8.02
CA LYS A 37 -2.15 15.75 -9.12
C LYS A 37 -2.20 14.73 -10.25
N GLU A 38 -1.86 15.18 -11.46
CA GLU A 38 -1.85 14.32 -12.64
C GLU A 38 -0.91 13.11 -12.51
N ASP A 39 0.22 13.30 -11.83
CA ASP A 39 1.20 12.26 -11.51
C ASP A 39 0.93 11.54 -10.17
N GLY A 40 -0.25 11.75 -9.58
CA GLY A 40 -0.59 11.29 -8.23
C GLY A 40 -1.12 9.85 -8.14
N SER A 41 -1.04 9.31 -6.93
CA SER A 41 -1.42 7.94 -6.60
C SER A 41 -2.49 7.86 -5.50
N LEU A 42 -3.30 6.81 -5.55
CA LEU A 42 -4.27 6.44 -4.53
C LEU A 42 -3.95 5.02 -4.05
N PHE A 43 -3.78 4.86 -2.73
CA PHE A 43 -3.73 3.55 -2.10
C PHE A 43 -5.01 3.27 -1.34
N VAL A 44 -5.55 2.06 -1.47
CA VAL A 44 -6.72 1.61 -0.71
C VAL A 44 -6.40 0.28 -0.05
N ILE A 45 -6.33 0.29 1.28
CA ILE A 45 -6.24 -0.89 2.13
C ILE A 45 -7.67 -1.41 2.31
N VAL A 46 -7.89 -2.68 1.97
CA VAL A 46 -9.20 -3.34 2.04
C VAL A 46 -9.07 -4.64 2.82
N GLU A 47 -9.94 -4.80 3.81
CA GLU A 47 -10.07 -6.03 4.58
C GLU A 47 -11.25 -6.87 4.07
N ASN A 48 -11.11 -8.19 4.15
CA ASN A 48 -12.22 -9.10 3.84
C ASN A 48 -13.35 -8.89 4.84
N GLN A 49 -14.57 -8.70 4.33
CA GLN A 49 -15.76 -8.50 5.14
C GLN A 49 -16.68 -9.71 5.04
N TYR A 50 -17.25 -10.10 6.17
CA TYR A 50 -18.22 -11.19 6.23
C TYR A 50 -19.55 -10.67 6.75
N LYS A 51 -20.65 -11.16 6.19
CA LYS A 51 -22.00 -10.95 6.74
C LYS A 51 -22.69 -12.29 6.83
N ASN A 52 -23.08 -12.68 8.06
CA ASN A 52 -23.74 -13.95 8.34
C ASN A 52 -22.96 -15.16 7.79
N GLY A 53 -21.63 -15.17 7.96
CA GLY A 53 -20.75 -16.25 7.47
C GLY A 53 -20.48 -16.23 5.96
N ILE A 54 -21.03 -15.27 5.21
CA ILE A 54 -20.80 -15.15 3.77
C ILE A 54 -19.74 -14.08 3.53
N LEU A 55 -18.66 -14.44 2.84
CA LEU A 55 -17.64 -13.50 2.37
C LEU A 55 -18.27 -12.53 1.36
N LYS A 56 -18.12 -11.23 1.61
CA LYS A 56 -18.42 -10.21 0.62
C LYS A 56 -17.21 -9.98 -0.27
N PRO A 57 -17.38 -9.87 -1.60
CA PRO A 57 -16.29 -9.60 -2.53
C PRO A 57 -15.87 -8.12 -2.52
N THR A 58 -15.81 -7.47 -1.34
CA THR A 58 -15.60 -6.03 -1.17
C THR A 58 -14.32 -5.54 -1.88
N THR A 59 -13.27 -6.35 -1.88
CA THR A 59 -12.02 -6.07 -2.60
C THR A 59 -12.24 -5.91 -4.10
N LEU A 60 -12.98 -6.82 -4.73
CA LEU A 60 -13.29 -6.77 -6.16
C LEU A 60 -14.25 -5.62 -6.50
N GLU A 61 -15.27 -5.42 -5.67
CA GLU A 61 -16.25 -4.36 -5.83
C GLU A 61 -15.59 -2.96 -5.77
N LEU A 62 -14.70 -2.74 -4.80
CA LEU A 62 -13.97 -1.47 -4.67
C LEU A 62 -12.98 -1.25 -5.83
N ALA A 63 -12.25 -2.29 -6.23
CA ALA A 63 -11.35 -2.18 -7.38
C ALA A 63 -12.10 -1.82 -8.67
N HIS A 64 -13.23 -2.45 -8.92
CA HIS A 64 -14.09 -2.14 -10.06
C HIS A 64 -14.69 -0.72 -9.96
N MET A 65 -15.18 -0.34 -8.78
CA MET A 65 -15.76 0.99 -8.58
C MET A 65 -14.71 2.07 -8.82
N ILE A 66 -13.52 1.98 -8.25
CA ILE A 66 -12.48 3.01 -8.41
C ILE A 66 -12.02 3.12 -9.87
N THR A 67 -11.81 1.98 -10.56
CA THR A 67 -11.43 1.98 -11.99
C THR A 67 -12.51 2.60 -12.89
N SER A 68 -13.80 2.46 -12.55
CA SER A 68 -14.89 3.13 -13.28
C SER A 68 -14.86 4.66 -13.18
N HIS A 69 -14.09 5.22 -12.24
CA HIS A 69 -13.90 6.66 -12.05
C HIS A 69 -12.51 7.14 -12.52
N LYS A 70 -12.06 6.64 -13.68
CA LYS A 70 -10.86 7.10 -14.41
C LYS A 70 -9.51 6.87 -13.72
N PHE A 71 -9.49 6.05 -12.68
CA PHE A 71 -8.24 5.55 -12.10
C PHE A 71 -7.73 4.32 -12.84
N PHE A 72 -6.41 4.17 -12.90
CA PHE A 72 -5.74 2.97 -13.41
C PHE A 72 -5.24 2.11 -12.24
N LEU A 73 -5.71 0.88 -12.13
CA LEU A 73 -5.16 -0.08 -11.15
C LEU A 73 -3.78 -0.56 -11.62
N ARG A 74 -2.75 -0.34 -10.79
CA ARG A 74 -1.36 -0.68 -11.11
C ARG A 74 -0.87 -1.93 -10.40
N ASN A 75 -1.25 -2.10 -9.13
CA ASN A 75 -0.86 -3.25 -8.33
C ASN A 75 -2.00 -3.67 -7.39
N SER A 76 -2.15 -4.99 -7.21
CA SER A 76 -2.90 -5.62 -6.13
C SER A 76 -1.91 -6.32 -5.22
N ILE A 77 -1.74 -5.80 -4.01
CA ILE A 77 -0.70 -6.22 -3.09
C ILE A 77 -1.33 -6.97 -1.91
N VAL A 78 -0.81 -8.14 -1.58
CA VAL A 78 -1.19 -8.90 -0.40
C VAL A 78 -0.33 -8.45 0.77
N TRP A 79 -0.95 -7.81 1.76
CA TRP A 79 -0.31 -7.51 3.05
C TRP A 79 -0.63 -8.60 4.05
N PHE A 80 0.37 -9.41 4.39
CA PHE A 80 0.22 -10.49 5.35
C PHE A 80 0.03 -9.94 6.77
N LEU A 81 -0.96 -10.48 7.47
CA LEU A 81 -1.25 -10.20 8.86
C LEU A 81 -0.92 -11.43 9.71
N PRO A 82 -0.07 -11.31 10.74
CA PRO A 82 0.30 -12.44 11.60
C PRO A 82 -0.80 -12.84 12.58
N GLU A 83 -1.99 -12.22 12.54
CA GLU A 83 -3.00 -12.31 13.61
C GLU A 83 -3.32 -13.75 14.04
N ASP A 84 -3.03 -14.09 15.29
CA ASP A 84 -3.36 -15.38 15.91
C ASP A 84 -4.83 -15.49 16.33
N LYS A 85 -5.75 -15.03 15.48
CA LYS A 85 -7.18 -15.22 15.71
C LYS A 85 -7.58 -16.63 15.29
N PHE A 86 -8.29 -17.33 16.18
CA PHE A 86 -8.97 -18.57 15.83
C PHE A 86 -10.15 -18.28 14.92
N SER A 87 -10.40 -19.15 13.95
CA SER A 87 -11.65 -19.09 13.22
C SER A 87 -12.77 -19.51 14.17
N GLN A 88 -13.81 -18.70 14.28
CA GLN A 88 -14.96 -19.00 15.12
C GLN A 88 -15.96 -19.95 14.43
N ASN A 89 -15.65 -20.39 13.20
CA ASN A 89 -16.57 -21.06 12.27
C ASN A 89 -15.79 -22.00 11.32
N ASP A 90 -16.49 -22.66 10.39
CA ASP A 90 -15.91 -23.52 9.35
C ASP A 90 -15.19 -22.76 8.21
N LEU A 91 -14.83 -21.50 8.45
CA LEU A 91 -14.15 -20.63 7.48
C LEU A 91 -12.65 -20.53 7.78
N PHE A 92 -11.84 -20.20 6.78
CA PHE A 92 -10.43 -19.89 7.00
C PHE A 92 -10.27 -18.57 7.77
N VAL A 93 -9.26 -18.51 8.66
CA VAL A 93 -8.87 -17.27 9.33
C VAL A 93 -8.37 -16.28 8.27
N ASN A 94 -8.86 -15.03 8.32
CA ASN A 94 -8.35 -13.99 7.45
C ASN A 94 -6.91 -13.61 7.86
N ARG A 95 -5.92 -13.89 7.00
CA ARG A 95 -4.49 -13.66 7.26
C ARG A 95 -3.89 -12.57 6.38
N TYR A 96 -4.71 -11.77 5.70
CA TYR A 96 -4.23 -10.68 4.88
C TYR A 96 -5.21 -9.53 4.76
N LYS A 97 -4.68 -8.38 4.36
CA LYS A 97 -5.43 -7.27 3.75
C LYS A 97 -4.94 -7.11 2.32
N MET A 98 -5.86 -6.76 1.43
CA MET A 98 -5.50 -6.37 0.06
C MET A 98 -5.17 -4.89 0.06
N ILE A 99 -4.14 -4.50 -0.66
CA ILE A 99 -3.80 -3.12 -0.93
C ILE A 99 -3.89 -2.91 -2.44
N PHE A 100 -4.72 -1.97 -2.86
CA PHE A 100 -4.77 -1.56 -4.26
C PHE A 100 -4.01 -0.25 -4.45
N HIS A 101 -3.09 -0.24 -5.42
CA HIS A 101 -2.40 0.95 -5.87
C HIS A 101 -3.03 1.42 -7.19
N PHE A 102 -3.63 2.59 -7.18
CA PHE A 102 -4.17 3.26 -8.35
C PHE A 102 -3.35 4.50 -8.69
N THR A 103 -3.35 4.86 -9.96
CA THR A 103 -2.76 6.12 -10.46
C THR A 103 -3.80 6.91 -11.24
N LYS A 104 -3.72 8.24 -11.19
CA LYS A 104 -4.59 9.11 -12.01
C LYS A 104 -4.24 9.02 -13.49
N ASN A 105 -2.94 8.97 -13.82
CA ASN A 105 -2.46 8.87 -15.20
C ASN A 105 -1.35 7.83 -15.36
N ILE A 106 -1.44 6.98 -16.39
CA ILE A 106 -0.45 5.92 -16.63
C ILE A 106 0.87 6.42 -17.24
N SER A 107 0.88 7.55 -17.94
CA SER A 107 2.08 8.05 -18.64
C SER A 107 2.95 8.96 -17.79
N SER A 108 2.38 9.61 -16.76
CA SER A 108 3.06 10.64 -15.96
C SER A 108 3.19 10.32 -14.48
N TYR A 109 2.60 9.24 -13.96
CA TYR A 109 2.64 8.96 -12.52
C TYR A 109 4.07 8.84 -11.96
N PHE A 110 4.25 9.39 -10.77
CA PHE A 110 5.50 9.24 -10.04
C PHE A 110 5.55 7.90 -9.31
N PHE A 111 6.63 7.14 -9.51
CA PHE A 111 6.84 5.87 -8.81
C PHE A 111 8.33 5.54 -8.64
N ASN A 112 8.75 5.28 -7.41
CA ASN A 112 10.11 4.91 -7.07
C ASN A 112 10.16 3.74 -6.07
N LYS A 113 10.49 2.54 -6.56
CA LYS A 113 10.62 1.34 -5.73
C LYS A 113 11.95 1.16 -5.03
N ASP A 114 12.99 1.90 -5.43
CA ASP A 114 14.34 1.71 -4.90
C ASP A 114 14.43 1.87 -3.36
N PRO A 115 13.73 2.83 -2.71
CA PRO A 115 13.76 2.98 -1.25
C PRO A 115 13.18 1.81 -0.46
N ILE A 116 12.41 0.92 -1.09
CA ILE A 116 11.73 -0.20 -0.41
C ILE A 116 12.22 -1.57 -0.89
N ARG A 117 13.32 -1.60 -1.64
CA ARG A 117 13.95 -2.85 -2.07
C ARG A 117 14.47 -3.63 -0.86
N GLU A 118 14.50 -4.94 -1.03
CA GLU A 118 14.90 -5.87 0.02
C GLU A 118 16.27 -6.48 -0.28
N LYS A 119 16.95 -6.97 0.77
CA LYS A 119 18.24 -7.65 0.61
C LYS A 119 18.10 -8.88 -0.29
N HIS A 120 19.11 -9.11 -1.13
CA HIS A 120 19.27 -10.39 -1.83
C HIS A 120 19.81 -11.44 -0.86
N ILE A 121 19.03 -12.49 -0.58
CA ILE A 121 19.48 -13.57 0.31
C ILE A 121 20.45 -14.53 -0.40
N TRP A 122 20.33 -14.69 -1.72
CA TRP A 122 21.13 -15.64 -2.51
C TRP A 122 22.47 -15.09 -3.04
N GLU A 123 22.69 -13.77 -3.01
CA GLU A 123 23.82 -13.12 -3.67
C GLU A 123 25.19 -13.68 -3.24
N LYS A 124 25.32 -14.04 -1.96
CA LYS A 124 26.57 -14.53 -1.37
C LYS A 124 26.77 -16.04 -1.45
N VAL A 125 25.69 -16.79 -1.69
CA VAL A 125 25.67 -18.26 -1.63
C VAL A 125 25.40 -18.94 -2.96
N GLU A 126 24.90 -18.22 -3.96
CA GLU A 126 24.67 -18.77 -5.30
C GLU A 126 25.98 -19.26 -5.92
N TRP A 127 25.96 -20.49 -6.45
CA TRP A 127 27.12 -21.07 -7.12
C TRP A 127 27.55 -20.21 -8.32
N GLY A 128 28.82 -19.81 -8.32
CA GLY A 128 29.38 -18.91 -9.32
C GLY A 128 29.08 -17.42 -9.10
N GLN A 129 28.47 -17.03 -7.96
CA GLN A 129 28.30 -15.65 -7.48
C GLN A 129 28.03 -14.64 -8.60
N ARG A 130 26.93 -14.85 -9.32
CA ARG A 130 26.60 -14.12 -10.55
C ARG A 130 26.18 -12.68 -10.25
N LYS A 131 27.11 -11.84 -9.78
CA LYS A 131 26.88 -10.45 -9.32
C LYS A 131 26.04 -9.62 -10.29
N LYS A 132 26.19 -9.84 -11.61
CA LYS A 132 25.39 -9.17 -12.65
C LYS A 132 23.87 -9.41 -12.57
N ASN A 133 23.44 -10.47 -11.88
CA ASN A 133 22.02 -10.82 -11.69
C ASN A 133 21.40 -10.08 -10.50
N TYR A 134 22.20 -9.44 -9.66
CA TYR A 134 21.77 -8.80 -8.42
C TYR A 134 21.81 -7.28 -8.59
N ASN A 135 20.69 -6.62 -8.26
CA ASN A 135 20.65 -5.17 -8.29
C ASN A 135 21.38 -4.65 -7.04
N PRO A 136 22.35 -3.74 -7.16
CA PRO A 136 23.07 -3.21 -5.99
C PRO A 136 22.18 -2.55 -4.94
N ARG A 137 20.97 -2.12 -5.30
CA ARG A 137 19.97 -1.54 -4.40
C ARG A 137 19.05 -2.57 -3.76
N GLY A 138 19.17 -3.85 -4.11
CA GLY A 138 18.34 -4.94 -3.58
C GLY A 138 17.29 -5.49 -4.55
N LYS A 139 16.62 -6.58 -4.15
CA LYS A 139 15.53 -7.20 -4.91
C LYS A 139 14.27 -6.35 -4.86
N ASP A 140 13.46 -6.49 -5.89
CA ASP A 140 12.09 -6.01 -5.90
C ASP A 140 11.32 -6.65 -4.71
N PRO A 141 10.58 -5.87 -3.90
CA PRO A 141 9.77 -6.42 -2.81
C PRO A 141 8.56 -7.23 -3.32
N GLY A 142 8.18 -7.10 -4.59
CA GLY A 142 7.01 -7.76 -5.17
C GLY A 142 5.69 -7.22 -4.62
N ASP A 143 4.62 -7.96 -4.90
CA ASP A 143 3.25 -7.67 -4.51
C ASP A 143 2.72 -8.58 -3.39
N VAL A 144 3.59 -9.40 -2.79
CA VAL A 144 3.29 -10.14 -1.56
C VAL A 144 4.21 -9.61 -0.47
N TRP A 145 3.67 -8.78 0.41
CA TRP A 145 4.43 -8.11 1.45
C TRP A 145 4.51 -8.97 2.70
N LEU A 146 5.57 -9.79 2.71
CA LEU A 146 6.02 -10.58 3.83
C LEU A 146 7.55 -10.63 3.79
N MET A 147 8.20 -9.78 4.59
CA MET A 147 9.65 -9.76 4.65
C MET A 147 10.18 -11.04 5.31
N THR A 148 11.44 -11.36 5.06
CA THR A 148 12.08 -12.55 5.62
C THR A 148 13.46 -12.22 6.16
N GLU A 149 13.82 -12.84 7.28
CA GLU A 149 15.22 -12.92 7.74
C GLU A 149 15.81 -14.25 7.27
N ASP A 150 17.10 -14.23 6.95
CA ASP A 150 17.89 -15.40 6.59
C ASP A 150 19.08 -15.57 7.53
N ASP A 151 19.60 -16.79 7.64
CA ASP A 151 20.79 -17.12 8.43
C ASP A 151 22.13 -16.67 7.80
N GLY A 152 22.06 -15.90 6.72
CA GLY A 152 23.22 -15.52 5.90
C GLY A 152 23.55 -16.54 4.81
N ASN A 153 22.95 -17.74 4.86
CA ASN A 153 23.10 -18.81 3.87
C ASN A 153 21.83 -19.03 3.04
N ALA A 154 21.00 -17.98 2.89
CA ALA A 154 19.72 -18.01 2.18
C ALA A 154 18.69 -19.00 2.73
N LYS A 155 18.90 -19.56 3.92
CA LYS A 155 17.86 -20.30 4.63
C LYS A 155 17.03 -19.30 5.43
N ILE A 156 15.76 -19.18 5.07
CA ILE A 156 14.81 -18.32 5.79
C ILE A 156 14.65 -18.85 7.21
N THR A 157 14.87 -17.97 8.19
CA THR A 157 14.74 -18.28 9.63
C THR A 157 13.47 -17.69 10.22
N LYS A 158 12.97 -16.59 9.65
CA LYS A 158 11.81 -15.88 10.17
C LYS A 158 11.05 -15.13 9.08
N HIS A 159 9.74 -15.11 9.20
CA HIS A 159 8.87 -14.18 8.47
C HIS A 159 8.63 -12.93 9.33
N ILE A 160 8.82 -11.76 8.72
CA ILE A 160 8.58 -10.45 9.34
C ILE A 160 7.38 -9.79 8.62
N PRO A 161 6.19 -9.85 9.22
CA PRO A 161 5.04 -9.07 8.78
C PRO A 161 5.31 -7.57 8.95
N LEU A 162 4.76 -6.76 8.05
CA LEU A 162 4.83 -5.31 8.16
C LEU A 162 3.77 -4.77 9.12
N SER A 163 4.14 -3.78 9.93
CA SER A 163 3.16 -2.98 10.66
C SER A 163 2.38 -2.06 9.71
N LYS A 164 1.28 -1.45 10.19
CA LYS A 164 0.53 -0.47 9.39
C LYS A 164 1.43 0.74 9.09
N GLU A 165 2.23 1.18 10.06
CA GLU A 165 3.24 2.22 9.92
C GLU A 165 4.25 1.92 8.81
N ASP A 166 4.77 0.69 8.73
CA ASP A 166 5.70 0.28 7.68
C ASP A 166 5.04 0.25 6.30
N VAL A 167 3.78 -0.18 6.22
CA VAL A 167 2.98 -0.17 4.99
C VAL A 167 2.77 1.26 4.49
N ILE A 168 2.37 2.19 5.37
CA ILE A 168 2.22 3.61 5.04
C ILE A 168 3.55 4.23 4.63
N LEU A 169 4.65 3.89 5.32
CA LEU A 169 5.99 4.31 4.95
C LEU A 169 6.35 3.86 3.53
N ARG A 170 6.04 2.60 3.17
CA ARG A 170 6.24 2.12 1.79
C ARG A 170 5.43 2.96 0.80
N PHE A 171 4.16 3.27 1.06
CA PHE A 171 3.35 4.08 0.14
C PHE A 171 3.95 5.45 -0.15
N ILE A 172 4.35 6.18 0.89
CA ILE A 172 4.92 7.53 0.71
C ILE A 172 6.29 7.46 0.04
N LEU A 173 7.12 6.47 0.34
CA LEU A 173 8.41 6.30 -0.32
C LEU A 173 8.26 5.93 -1.80
N LEU A 174 7.23 5.16 -2.14
CA LEU A 174 6.92 4.75 -3.51
C LEU A 174 6.42 5.92 -4.37
N THR A 175 5.57 6.78 -3.82
CA THR A 175 4.71 7.66 -4.65
C THR A 175 4.84 9.15 -4.35
N THR A 176 5.75 9.54 -3.47
CA THR A 176 5.95 10.96 -3.13
C THR A 176 7.42 11.33 -2.99
N GLN A 177 7.71 12.61 -3.17
CA GLN A 177 8.95 13.26 -2.81
C GLN A 177 8.81 13.95 -1.45
N LYS A 178 9.91 14.51 -0.92
CA LYS A 178 9.83 15.34 0.29
C LYS A 178 8.98 16.58 0.01
N GLN A 179 8.27 17.04 1.03
CA GLN A 179 7.35 18.19 1.03
C GLN A 179 6.05 17.98 0.24
N ASP A 180 5.91 16.88 -0.52
CA ASP A 180 4.65 16.55 -1.17
C ASP A 180 3.51 16.47 -0.15
N ARG A 181 2.35 16.93 -0.60
CA ARG A 181 1.12 16.93 0.18
C ARG A 181 0.44 15.58 0.04
N ILE A 182 0.03 15.02 1.17
CA ILE A 182 -0.70 13.75 1.23
C ILE A 182 -1.97 13.90 2.05
N ILE A 183 -2.94 13.02 1.80
CA ILE A 183 -4.12 12.87 2.65
C ILE A 183 -4.16 11.45 3.20
N LEU A 184 -4.40 11.34 4.50
CA LEU A 184 -4.67 10.08 5.19
C LEU A 184 -6.16 10.01 5.53
N LEU A 185 -6.89 9.11 4.88
CA LEU A 185 -8.28 8.77 5.16
C LEU A 185 -8.32 7.48 5.98
N LEU A 186 -7.70 7.55 7.17
CA LEU A 186 -7.58 6.46 8.13
C LEU A 186 -7.49 7.04 9.55
N ASN A 187 -7.85 6.26 10.57
CA ASN A 187 -7.90 6.71 11.96
C ASN A 187 -6.67 6.21 12.75
N ASP A 188 -5.48 6.63 12.35
CA ASP A 188 -4.23 6.22 13.01
C ASP A 188 -3.19 7.35 13.07
N LYS A 189 -3.06 7.95 14.26
CA LYS A 189 -2.11 9.05 14.51
C LYS A 189 -0.64 8.63 14.39
N LYS A 190 -0.32 7.34 14.54
CA LYS A 190 1.07 6.88 14.36
C LYS A 190 1.46 6.96 12.89
N CYS A 191 0.53 6.64 12.00
CA CYS A 191 0.72 6.75 10.55
C CYS A 191 0.92 8.21 10.12
N GLU A 192 0.16 9.16 10.68
CA GLU A 192 0.40 10.61 10.48
C GLU A 192 1.83 11.00 10.88
N GLY A 193 2.25 10.60 12.08
CA GLY A 193 3.59 10.89 12.58
C GLY A 193 4.72 10.27 11.74
N ILE A 194 4.50 9.11 11.12
CA ILE A 194 5.45 8.49 10.19
C ILE A 194 5.62 9.32 8.92
N CYS A 195 4.53 9.85 8.37
CA CYS A 195 4.58 10.71 7.19
C CYS A 195 5.34 12.00 7.47
N GLU A 196 5.05 12.66 8.59
CA GLU A 196 5.72 13.90 9.00
C GLU A 196 7.21 13.69 9.29
N LYS A 197 7.58 12.61 10.01
CA LYS A 197 8.98 12.22 10.24
C LYS A 197 9.75 11.99 8.94
N ASN A 198 9.05 11.59 7.87
CA ASN A 198 9.61 11.40 6.54
C ASN A 198 9.39 12.62 5.63
N ALA A 199 9.14 13.79 6.21
CA ALA A 199 9.01 15.09 5.54
C ALA A 199 7.90 15.14 4.48
N ARG A 200 6.74 14.50 4.72
CA ARG A 200 5.52 14.70 3.91
C ARG A 200 4.57 15.62 4.64
N THR A 201 3.88 16.48 3.89
CA THR A 201 2.92 17.42 4.45
C THR A 201 1.55 16.74 4.51
N VAL A 202 1.11 16.34 5.72
CA VAL A 202 -0.22 15.76 5.91
C VAL A 202 -1.26 16.87 5.88
N VAL A 203 -2.25 16.73 5.00
CA VAL A 203 -3.38 17.67 4.89
C VAL A 203 -4.53 17.14 5.74
N ALA A 204 -4.89 17.90 6.78
CA ALA A 204 -5.88 17.55 7.80
C ALA A 204 -7.30 17.99 7.44
#